data_AF-A0A3C0X1E9-F1
#
_entry.id   AF-A0A3C0X1E9-F1
#
_cell.length_a   1.000
_cell.length_b   1.000
_cell.length_c   1.000
_cell.angle_alpha   90.00
_cell.angle_beta   90.00
_cell.angle_gamma   90.00
#
_symmetry.space_group_name_H-M   'P 1'
#
loop_
_entity.id
_entity.type
_entity.pdbx_description
1 polymer ?
#
loop_
_entity_poly.entity_id
_entity_poly.type
_entity_poly.pdbx_seq_one_letter_code
_entity_poly.pdbx_strand_id
1 'polypeptide(L)'
;MLNINDIMETISMISEENLDIRTITMGISLLDCADSDIKRSCDKVYDKITRLAGNLVKTGEDIEREYGIPIINKRISVTPIAMLAANGGDPVLYAKALQKAADATGVNFIGGYSA
;
A
#
# COMPACT_ATOMS: atom_id res chain seq x y z
N MET A 1 -0.43 25.19 -9.20
CA MET A 1 1.02 24.94 -9.43
C MET A 1 1.70 25.14 -8.10
N LEU A 2 2.56 24.21 -7.66
CA LEU A 2 3.36 24.38 -6.45
C LEU A 2 4.34 25.53 -6.68
N ASN A 3 4.36 26.52 -5.78
CA ASN A 3 5.29 27.64 -5.82
C ASN A 3 6.59 27.23 -5.10
N ILE A 4 7.74 27.72 -5.55
CA ILE A 4 9.04 27.43 -4.91
C ILE A 4 9.05 27.89 -3.45
N ASN A 5 8.39 29.01 -3.16
CA ASN A 5 8.27 29.52 -1.80
C ASN A 5 7.55 28.51 -0.87
N ASP A 6 6.45 27.90 -1.34
CA ASP A 6 5.69 26.92 -0.55
C ASP A 6 6.53 25.66 -0.26
N ILE A 7 7.36 25.24 -1.22
CA ILE A 7 8.28 24.10 -1.06
C ILE A 7 9.34 24.43 -0.01
N MET A 8 9.96 25.62 -0.08
CA MET A 8 10.98 26.06 0.87
C MET A 8 10.42 26.24 2.29
N GLU A 9 9.20 26.78 2.42
CA GLU A 9 8.50 26.92 3.69
C GLU A 9 8.21 25.54 4.31
N THR A 10 7.74 24.58 3.50
CA THR A 10 7.49 23.20 3.95
C THR A 10 8.78 22.52 4.44
N ILE A 11 9.91 22.71 3.73
CA ILE A 11 11.21 22.19 4.17
C ILE A 11 11.62 22.81 5.51
N SER A 12 11.44 24.13 5.68
CA SER A 12 11.75 24.85 6.92
C SER A 12 10.91 24.32 8.09
N MET A 13 9.60 24.16 7.91
CA MET A 13 8.71 23.64 8.95
C MET A 13 9.10 22.22 9.39
N ILE A 14 9.43 21.33 8.45
CA ILE A 14 9.79 19.95 8.78
C ILE A 14 11.11 19.90 9.56
N SER A 15 12.10 20.72 9.18
CA SER A 15 13.39 20.78 9.85
C SER A 15 13.35 21.47 11.21
N GLU A 16 12.56 22.54 11.36
CA GLU A 16 12.51 23.33 12.60
C GLU A 16 11.53 22.75 13.64
N GLU A 17 10.46 22.08 13.19
CA GLU A 17 9.43 21.50 14.08
C GLU A 17 9.56 19.98 14.30
N ASN A 18 10.58 19.32 13.74
CA ASN A 18 10.83 17.87 13.86
C ASN A 18 9.62 17.01 13.44
N LEU A 19 8.96 17.37 12.34
CA LEU A 19 7.79 16.65 11.86
C LEU A 19 8.17 15.30 11.22
N ASP A 20 7.38 14.26 11.51
CA ASP A 20 7.50 12.93 10.90
C ASP A 20 6.34 12.62 9.95
N ILE A 21 6.60 11.75 8.98
CA ILE A 21 5.54 11.16 8.14
C ILE A 21 5.05 9.89 8.85
N ARG A 22 3.87 9.97 9.45
CA ARG A 22 3.23 8.83 10.12
C ARG A 22 3.03 7.62 9.20
N THR A 23 2.61 7.85 7.96
CA THR A 23 2.40 6.76 6.99
C THR A 23 2.39 7.27 5.56
N ILE A 24 2.92 6.47 4.66
CA ILE A 24 2.57 6.50 3.23
C ILE A 24 1.68 5.28 2.94
N THR A 25 0.66 5.46 2.10
CA THR A 25 -0.26 4.38 1.73
C THR A 25 -0.44 4.32 0.23
N MET A 26 -0.20 3.17 -0.39
CA MET A 26 -0.55 2.92 -1.79
C MET A 26 -1.93 2.27 -1.86
N GLY A 27 -2.87 2.93 -2.53
CA GLY A 27 -4.19 2.36 -2.84
C GLY A 27 -4.16 1.52 -4.12
N ILE A 28 -4.61 0.27 -4.06
CA ILE A 28 -4.64 -0.64 -5.22
C ILE A 28 -6.07 -1.13 -5.45
N SER A 29 -6.63 -0.82 -6.61
CA SER A 29 -7.90 -1.39 -7.05
C SER A 29 -7.72 -2.86 -7.41
N LEU A 30 -8.62 -3.73 -6.92
CA LEU A 30 -8.63 -5.17 -7.19
C LEU A 30 -9.86 -5.62 -8.00
N LEU A 31 -10.68 -4.70 -8.54
CA LEU A 31 -11.91 -5.06 -9.25
C LEU A 31 -11.66 -5.93 -10.49
N ASP A 32 -10.53 -5.73 -11.17
CA ASP A 32 -10.04 -6.52 -12.30
C ASP A 32 -9.45 -7.88 -11.89
N CYS A 33 -9.22 -8.12 -10.60
CA CYS A 33 -8.80 -9.41 -10.08
C CYS A 33 -9.97 -10.36 -9.86
N ALA A 34 -11.22 -9.88 -9.89
CA ALA A 34 -12.40 -10.72 -9.73
C ALA A 34 -12.40 -11.88 -10.74
N ASP A 35 -12.75 -13.07 -10.25
CA ASP A 35 -12.83 -14.28 -11.05
C ASP A 35 -13.94 -15.19 -10.50
N SER A 36 -14.42 -16.09 -11.36
CA SER A 36 -15.31 -17.20 -10.98
C SER A 36 -14.62 -18.24 -10.08
N ASP A 37 -13.29 -18.40 -10.22
CA ASP A 37 -12.48 -19.25 -9.38
C ASP A 37 -11.72 -18.41 -8.34
N ILE A 38 -12.05 -18.60 -7.06
CA ILE A 38 -11.45 -17.88 -5.95
C ILE A 38 -9.92 -18.02 -5.90
N LYS A 39 -9.37 -19.19 -6.29
CA LYS A 39 -7.91 -19.39 -6.29
C LYS A 39 -7.24 -18.52 -7.34
N ARG A 40 -7.81 -18.50 -8.55
CA ARG A 40 -7.33 -17.61 -9.63
C ARG A 40 -7.45 -16.15 -9.26
N SER A 41 -8.54 -15.76 -8.60
CA SER A 41 -8.71 -14.40 -8.09
C SER A 41 -7.62 -14.05 -7.07
N CYS A 42 -7.33 -14.95 -6.12
CA CYS A 42 -6.25 -14.79 -5.13
C CYS A 42 -4.87 -14.64 -5.79
N ASP A 43 -4.57 -15.44 -6.82
CA ASP A 43 -3.31 -15.35 -7.56
C ASP A 43 -3.18 -13.99 -8.26
N LYS A 44 -4.24 -13.53 -8.95
CA LYS A 44 -4.28 -12.20 -9.57
C LYS A 44 -4.08 -11.07 -8.55
N VAL A 45 -4.70 -11.18 -7.36
CA VAL A 45 -4.54 -10.20 -6.28
C VAL A 45 -3.07 -10.13 -5.83
N TYR A 46 -2.45 -11.28 -5.57
CA TYR A 46 -1.05 -11.36 -5.17
C TYR A 46 -0.13 -10.75 -6.25
N ASP A 47 -0.30 -11.16 -7.51
CA ASP A 47 0.52 -10.69 -8.62
C ASP A 47 0.37 -9.18 -8.83
N LYS A 48 -0.85 -8.65 -8.72
CA LYS A 48 -1.10 -7.23 -8.91
C LYS A 48 -0.48 -6.40 -7.79
N ILE A 49 -0.65 -6.81 -6.53
CA ILE A 49 -0.09 -6.09 -5.38
C ILE A 49 1.44 -6.08 -5.45
N THR A 50 2.06 -7.24 -5.65
CA THR A 50 3.53 -7.35 -5.70
C THR A 50 4.13 -6.59 -6.88
N ARG A 51 3.48 -6.60 -8.05
CA ARG A 51 3.91 -5.83 -9.21
C ARG A 51 3.85 -4.32 -9.00
N LEU A 52 2.81 -3.81 -8.34
CA LEU A 52 2.61 -2.36 -8.16
C LEU A 52 3.37 -1.80 -6.95
N ALA A 53 3.38 -2.54 -5.83
CA ALA A 53 3.95 -2.08 -4.58
C ALA A 53 5.33 -2.67 -4.27
N GLY A 54 5.92 -3.48 -5.16
CA GLY A 54 7.21 -4.14 -4.93
C GLY A 54 8.38 -3.20 -4.63
N ASN A 55 8.31 -1.93 -5.05
CA ASN A 55 9.31 -0.91 -4.74
C ASN A 55 8.86 0.09 -3.67
N LEU A 56 7.64 -0.02 -3.11
CA LEU A 56 7.08 1.00 -2.22
C LEU A 56 7.96 1.26 -0.99
N VAL A 57 8.44 0.19 -0.34
CA VAL A 57 9.29 0.31 0.85
C VAL A 57 10.63 0.94 0.49
N LYS A 58 11.30 0.42 -0.54
CA LYS A 58 12.58 0.94 -1.01
C LYS A 58 12.50 2.42 -1.39
N THR A 59 11.49 2.81 -2.17
CA THR A 59 11.28 4.21 -2.54
C THR A 59 11.02 5.07 -1.30
N GLY A 60 10.26 4.57 -0.32
CA GLY A 60 10.06 5.26 0.95
C GLY A 60 11.38 5.49 1.70
N GLU A 61 12.23 4.46 1.82
CA GLU A 61 13.54 4.54 2.48
C GLU A 61 14.53 5.46 1.74
N ASP A 62 14.46 5.50 0.42
CA ASP A 62 15.28 6.40 -0.39
C ASP A 62 14.87 7.87 -0.15
N ILE A 63 13.55 8.16 -0.05
CA ILE A 63 13.03 9.49 0.31
C ILE A 63 13.44 9.87 1.74
N GLU A 64 13.36 8.95 2.70
CA GLU A 64 13.83 9.19 4.07
C GLU A 64 15.30 9.62 4.10
N ARG A 65 16.14 8.96 3.29
CA ARG A 65 17.58 9.25 3.19
C ARG A 65 17.87 10.57 2.51
N GLU A 66 17.12 10.91 1.45
CA GLU A 66 17.32 12.12 0.66
C GLU A 66 16.92 13.38 1.43
N TYR A 67 15.80 13.35 2.14
CA TYR A 67 15.25 14.53 2.82
C TYR A 67 15.49 14.54 4.33
N GLY A 68 15.99 13.45 4.93
CA GLY A 68 16.21 13.35 6.37
C GLY A 68 14.94 13.30 7.20
N ILE A 69 13.80 12.96 6.58
CA ILE A 69 12.47 12.96 7.22
C ILE A 69 12.05 11.50 7.44
N PRO A 70 11.76 11.06 8.68
CA PRO A 70 11.37 9.68 8.94
C PRO A 70 9.95 9.38 8.41
N ILE A 71 9.78 8.22 7.78
CA ILE A 71 8.51 7.64 7.34
C ILE A 71 8.23 6.39 8.17
N ILE A 72 7.39 6.55 9.19
CA ILE A 72 7.16 5.52 10.21
C ILE A 72 6.51 4.26 9.64
N ASN A 73 5.58 4.42 8.68
CA ASN A 73 4.86 3.29 8.08
C ASN A 73 4.76 3.38 6.55
N LYS A 74 4.90 2.23 5.91
CA LYS A 74 4.59 2.00 4.49
C LYS A 74 3.45 0.98 4.42
N ARG A 75 2.31 1.37 3.88
CA ARG A 75 1.06 0.57 3.89
C ARG A 75 0.47 0.42 2.50
N ILE A 76 -0.38 -0.60 2.35
CA ILE A 76 -1.23 -0.77 1.17
C ILE A 76 -2.68 -0.79 1.63
N SER A 77 -3.56 -0.16 0.86
CA SER A 77 -5.01 -0.32 1.00
C SER A 77 -5.58 -0.89 -0.30
N VAL A 78 -6.52 -1.82 -0.19
CA VAL A 78 -7.13 -2.46 -1.35
C VAL A 78 -8.65 -2.29 -1.38
N THR A 79 -9.25 -2.54 -2.54
CA THR A 79 -10.70 -2.69 -2.68
C THR A 79 -11.26 -3.66 -1.61
N PRO A 80 -12.38 -3.36 -0.95
CA PRO A 80 -12.99 -4.26 0.04
C PRO A 80 -13.11 -5.69 -0.50
N ILE A 81 -12.50 -6.65 0.20
CA ILE A 81 -12.46 -8.06 -0.24
C ILE A 81 -13.86 -8.66 -0.37
N ALA A 82 -14.86 -8.18 0.37
CA ALA A 82 -16.25 -8.62 0.19
C ALA A 82 -16.76 -8.42 -1.26
N MET A 83 -16.30 -7.40 -1.97
CA MET A 83 -16.67 -7.18 -3.38
C MET A 83 -16.10 -8.26 -4.29
N LEU A 84 -14.91 -8.79 -3.97
CA LEU A 84 -14.27 -9.88 -4.72
C LEU A 84 -14.80 -11.26 -4.30
N ALA A 85 -15.19 -11.39 -3.04
CA ALA A 85 -15.75 -12.61 -2.47
C ALA A 85 -17.26 -12.78 -2.73
N ALA A 86 -17.90 -11.81 -3.39
CA ALA A 86 -19.34 -11.82 -3.67
C ALA A 86 -19.80 -13.06 -4.45
N ASN A 87 -18.91 -13.68 -5.24
CA ASN A 87 -19.19 -14.88 -6.03
C ASN A 87 -19.14 -16.19 -5.21
N GLY A 88 -18.86 -16.12 -3.90
CA GLY A 88 -18.75 -17.27 -3.00
C GLY A 88 -17.32 -17.81 -2.84
N GLY A 89 -17.19 -18.91 -2.11
CA GLY A 89 -15.90 -19.51 -1.73
C GLY A 89 -15.46 -19.16 -0.30
N ASP A 90 -14.25 -19.61 0.08
CA ASP A 90 -13.67 -19.36 1.39
C ASP A 90 -12.88 -18.02 1.39
N PRO A 91 -13.40 -16.94 2.01
CA PRO A 91 -12.75 -15.64 2.02
C PRO A 91 -11.41 -15.64 2.78
N VAL A 92 -11.14 -16.66 3.60
CA VAL A 92 -9.82 -16.83 4.25
C VAL A 92 -8.70 -16.98 3.21
N LEU A 93 -8.99 -17.47 2.01
CA LEU A 93 -8.01 -17.54 0.92
C LEU A 93 -7.53 -16.14 0.50
N TYR A 94 -8.42 -15.16 0.44
CA TYR A 94 -8.03 -13.77 0.16
C TYR A 94 -7.17 -13.21 1.29
N ALA A 95 -7.52 -13.45 2.56
CA ALA A 95 -6.72 -13.01 3.70
C ALA A 95 -5.28 -13.57 3.63
N LYS A 96 -5.14 -14.85 3.28
CA LYS A 96 -3.82 -15.49 3.06
C LYS A 96 -3.07 -14.88 1.88
N ALA A 97 -3.76 -14.59 0.77
CA ALA A 97 -3.16 -13.94 -0.39
C ALA A 97 -2.64 -12.53 -0.08
N LEU A 98 -3.43 -11.74 0.66
CA LEU A 98 -3.04 -10.41 1.13
C LEU A 98 -1.83 -10.48 2.07
N GLN A 99 -1.81 -11.41 3.03
CA GLN A 99 -0.65 -11.59 3.91
C GLN A 99 0.61 -11.93 3.10
N LYS A 100 0.50 -12.86 2.16
CA LYS A 100 1.61 -13.27 1.31
C LYS A 100 2.15 -12.10 0.47
N ALA A 101 1.28 -11.23 -0.02
CA ALA A 101 1.66 -10.02 -0.74
C ALA A 101 2.28 -8.95 0.18
N ALA A 102 1.82 -8.84 1.43
CA ALA A 102 2.41 -7.97 2.43
C ALA A 102 3.85 -8.37 2.72
N ASP A 103 4.07 -9.66 2.99
CA ASP A 103 5.39 -10.23 3.27
C ASP A 103 6.34 -10.02 2.08
N ALA A 104 5.85 -10.24 0.85
CA ALA A 104 6.65 -10.08 -0.37
C ALA A 104 7.02 -8.63 -0.68
N THR A 105 6.20 -7.66 -0.29
CA THR A 105 6.45 -6.23 -0.53
C THR A 105 7.16 -5.54 0.63
N GLY A 106 7.24 -6.18 1.80
CA GLY A 106 7.88 -5.65 3.01
C GLY A 106 7.10 -4.54 3.70
N VAL A 107 5.83 -4.31 3.33
CA VAL A 107 4.99 -3.26 3.92
C VAL A 107 4.58 -3.62 5.34
N ASN A 108 4.31 -2.61 6.18
CA ASN A 108 3.91 -2.86 7.57
C ASN A 108 2.52 -3.51 7.65
N PHE A 109 1.58 -3.08 6.80
CA PHE A 109 0.20 -3.55 6.81
C PHE A 109 -0.45 -3.45 5.42
N ILE A 110 -1.31 -4.42 5.11
CA ILE A 110 -2.29 -4.33 4.03
C ILE A 110 -3.70 -4.28 4.62
N GLY A 111 -4.41 -3.18 4.36
CA GLY A 111 -5.81 -3.00 4.72
C GLY A 111 -6.74 -3.27 3.54
N GLY A 112 -7.99 -3.62 3.81
CA GLY A 112 -9.01 -3.87 2.78
C GLY A 112 -9.69 -5.24 2.87
N TYR A 113 -9.29 -6.09 3.83
CA TYR A 113 -10.12 -7.24 4.24
C TYR A 113 -11.34 -6.75 5.04
N SER A 114 -12.27 -6.13 4.32
CA SER A 114 -13.46 -5.45 4.85
C SER A 114 -14.68 -5.79 3.98
N ALA A 115 -15.86 -5.40 4.49
CA ALA A 115 -17.15 -5.50 3.80
C ALA A 115 -17.65 -4.12 3.37
#